data_AF-A0A936Z9U6-F1
#
_entry.id   AF-A0A936Z9U6-F1
#
_cell.length_a   1.000
_cell.length_b   1.000
_cell.length_c   1.000
_cell.angle_alpha   90.00
_cell.angle_beta   90.00
_cell.angle_gamma   90.00
#
_symmetry.space_group_name_H-M   'P 1'
#
loop_
_entity.id
_entity.type
_entity.pdbx_description
1 polymer ?
#
loop_
_entity_poly.entity_id
_entity_poly.type
_entity_poly.pdbx_seq_one_letter_code
_entity_poly.pdbx_strand_id
1 'polypeptide(L)' 'MRNERRVWHAQRQPRMRDPPHRLVFLDETYVNTKMTRLHGRSRKGQRLRMSAPFGHWRTHPFVAWRRCN' A
#
# COMPACT_ATOMS: atom_id res chain seq x y z
N MET A 1 22.53 11.71 2.66
CA MET A 1 21.14 11.80 3.15
C MET A 1 20.61 13.22 3.42
N ARG A 2 21.10 14.00 4.39
CA ARG A 2 20.51 15.33 4.72
C ARG A 2 20.65 16.35 3.58
N ASN A 3 21.83 16.40 2.95
CA ASN A 3 22.09 17.29 1.81
C ASN A 3 21.25 16.91 0.58
N GLU A 4 21.14 15.62 0.28
CA GLU A 4 20.31 15.11 -0.83
C GLU A 4 18.82 15.40 -0.63
N ARG A 5 18.30 15.23 0.59
CA ARG A 5 16.91 15.64 0.91
C ARG A 5 16.70 17.14 0.71
N ARG A 6 17.67 17.98 1.09
CA ARG A 6 17.60 19.43 0.84
C ARG A 6 17.57 19.75 -0.66
N VAL A 7 18.47 19.15 -1.45
CA VAL A 7 18.48 19.30 -2.92
C VAL A 7 17.18 18.79 -3.55
N TRP A 8 16.64 17.69 -3.05
CA TRP A 8 15.36 17.14 -3.49
C TRP A 8 14.21 18.13 -3.30
N HIS A 9 14.06 18.67 -2.08
CA HIS A 9 12.99 19.61 -1.77
C HIS A 9 13.18 20.98 -2.42
N ALA A 10 14.40 21.52 -2.43
CA ALA A 10 14.67 22.89 -2.89
C ALA A 10 14.79 23.01 -4.41
N GLN A 11 15.20 21.95 -5.12
CA GLN A 11 15.51 22.04 -6.55
C GLN A 11 14.74 21.03 -7.39
N ARG A 12 14.73 19.75 -7.02
CA ARG A 12 14.14 18.69 -7.87
C ARG A 12 12.62 18.70 -7.84
N GLN A 13 11.99 18.79 -6.67
CA GLN A 13 10.53 18.84 -6.54
C GLN A 13 9.90 20.03 -7.29
N PRO A 14 10.41 21.27 -7.17
CA PRO A 14 9.90 22.40 -7.94
C PRO A 14 10.00 22.20 -9.45
N ARG A 15 11.14 21.71 -9.96
CA ARG A 15 11.35 21.43 -11.39
C ARG A 15 10.41 20.35 -11.94
N MET A 16 10.13 19.31 -11.16
CA MET A 16 9.21 18.25 -11.58
C MET A 16 7.76 18.70 -11.62
N ARG A 17 7.35 19.64 -10.74
CA ARG A 17 5.98 20.15 -10.69
C ARG A 17 5.57 20.97 -11.91
N ASP A 18 6.53 21.51 -12.67
CA ASP A 18 6.27 22.41 -13.79
C ASP A 18 5.62 21.68 -14.99
N PRO A 19 6.15 20.54 -15.48
CA PRO A 19 5.44 19.67 -16.44
C PRO A 19 4.95 18.34 -15.82
N PRO A 20 3.82 18.32 -15.10
CA PRO A 20 3.36 17.12 -14.37
C PRO A 20 3.00 15.94 -15.31
N HIS A 21 2.58 16.22 -16.54
CA HIS A 21 2.25 15.22 -17.56
C HIS A 21 3.46 14.39 -18.02
N ARG A 22 4.69 14.85 -17.72
CA ARG A 22 5.93 14.11 -18.01
C ARG A 22 6.33 13.17 -16.87
N LEU A 23 5.66 13.26 -15.72
CA LEU A 23 5.95 12.43 -14.57
C LEU A 23 5.16 11.12 -14.62
N VAL A 24 5.82 10.06 -14.17
CA VAL A 24 5.20 8.77 -13.89
C VAL A 24 5.50 8.45 -12.43
N PHE A 25 4.46 8.30 -11.61
CA PHE A 25 4.60 7.80 -10.25
C PHE A 25 4.63 6.29 -10.32
N LEU A 26 5.70 5.68 -9.81
CA LEU A 26 5.81 4.25 -9.60
C LEU A 26 5.57 3.98 -8.12
N ASP A 27 4.65 3.08 -7.82
CA ASP A 27 4.41 2.61 -6.47
C ASP A 27 4.46 1.09 -6.45
N GLU A 28 4.99 0.54 -5.38
CA GLU A 28 4.97 -0.88 -5.09
C GLU A 28 4.18 -1.08 -3.81
N THR A 29 3.12 -1.88 -3.91
CA THR A 29 2.33 -2.31 -2.76
C THR A 29 2.30 -3.83 -2.71
N TYR A 30 1.72 -4.39 -1.66
CA TYR A 30 1.66 -5.83 -1.45
C TYR A 30 0.25 -6.24 -1.07
N VAL A 31 -0.26 -7.27 -1.73
CA VAL A 31 -1.54 -7.88 -1.38
C VAL A 31 -1.27 -9.14 -0.58
N ASN A 32 -1.66 -9.14 0.69
CA ASN A 32 -1.62 -10.34 1.52
C ASN A 32 -2.90 -11.17 1.34
N THR A 33 -2.77 -12.48 1.40
CA THR A 33 -3.93 -13.40 1.41
C THR A 33 -4.42 -13.69 2.83
N LYS A 34 -4.04 -12.87 3.83
CA LYS A 34 -4.48 -13.03 5.23
C LYS A 34 -5.91 -12.57 5.39
N MET A 35 -6.84 -13.42 4.94
CA MET A 35 -8.28 -13.15 4.96
C MET A 35 -8.97 -13.60 6.25
N THR A 36 -8.23 -14.11 7.23
CA THR A 36 -8.81 -14.44 8.54
C THR A 36 -9.09 -13.16 9.31
N ARG A 37 -10.37 -12.96 9.64
CA ARG A 37 -10.82 -11.86 10.50
C ARG A 37 -10.16 -11.96 11.88
N LEU A 38 -9.68 -10.83 12.40
CA LEU A 38 -9.07 -10.75 13.73
C LEU A 38 -10.09 -10.79 14.87
N HIS A 39 -11.32 -10.32 14.61
CA HIS A 39 -12.37 -10.21 15.61
C HIS A 39 -13.71 -10.64 15.01
N GLY A 40 -14.60 -11.13 15.86
CA GLY A 40 -15.99 -11.37 15.51
C GLY A 40 -16.91 -11.13 16.70
N ARG A 41 -18.21 -11.15 16.45
CA ARG A 41 -19.24 -10.86 17.46
C ARG A 41 -20.16 -12.06 17.61
N SER A 42 -20.44 -12.44 18.85
CA SER A 42 -21.40 -13.48 19.21
C SER A 42 -22.27 -12.98 20.35
N ARG A 43 -23.46 -13.56 20.51
CA ARG A 43 -24.32 -13.28 21.67
C ARG A 43 -23.61 -13.72 22.96
N LYS A 44 -23.88 -13.01 24.05
CA LYS A 44 -23.33 -13.36 25.38
C LYS A 44 -23.71 -14.80 25.73
N GLY A 45 -22.72 -15.58 26.19
CA GLY A 45 -22.90 -17.01 26.50
C GLY A 45 -22.84 -17.97 25.31
N GLN A 46 -22.63 -17.48 24.08
CA GLN A 46 -22.54 -18.31 22.88
C GLN A 46 -21.13 -18.29 22.28
N ARG A 47 -20.59 -19.47 21.95
CA ARG A 47 -19.28 -19.60 21.30
C ARG A 47 -19.36 -19.04 19.87
N LEU A 48 -18.47 -18.09 19.55
CA LEU A 48 -18.31 -17.59 18.19
C LEU A 48 -17.70 -18.69 17.30
N ARG A 49 -18.49 -19.19 16.34
CA ARG A 49 -18.00 -20.08 15.28
C ARG A 49 -17.75 -19.29 14.01
N MET A 50 -16.53 -19.37 13.48
CA MET A 50 -16.17 -18.76 12.21
C MET A 50 -15.28 -19.71 11.42
N SER A 51 -15.42 -19.66 10.09
CA SER A 51 -14.51 -20.35 9.18
C SER A 51 -13.33 -19.42 8.86
N ALA A 52 -12.14 -20.00 8.83
CA ALA A 52 -10.95 -19.37 8.28
C ALA A 52 -10.54 -20.18 7.04
N PRO A 53 -10.13 -19.51 5.94
CA PRO A 53 -9.60 -20.22 4.79
C PRO A 53 -8.36 -21.01 5.22
N PHE A 54 -8.38 -22.32 4.98
CA PHE A 54 -7.25 -23.21 5.23
C PHE A 54 -6.25 -23.09 4.08
N GLY A 55 -4.99 -22.78 4.39
CA GLY A 55 -3.95 -22.64 3.37
C GLY A 55 -2.77 -21.80 3.84
N HIS A 56 -1.76 -21.71 2.97
CA HIS A 56 -0.57 -20.91 3.21
C HIS A 56 -0.86 -19.43 2.98
N TRP A 57 -0.45 -18.58 3.92
CA TRP A 57 -0.42 -17.15 3.72
C TRP A 57 0.60 -16.81 2.64
N ARG A 58 0.19 -16.01 1.66
CA ARG A 58 1.06 -15.50 0.60
C ARG A 58 0.93 -14.01 0.53
N THR A 59 2.04 -13.36 0.20
CA THR A 59 2.10 -11.93 -0.08
C THR A 59 2.52 -11.79 -1.53
N HIS A 60 1.71 -11.12 -2.34
CA HIS A 60 2.01 -10.88 -3.74
C HIS A 60 2.38 -9.40 -3.90
N PRO A 61 3.56 -9.08 -4.44
CA PRO A 61 3.89 -7.70 -4.79
C PRO A 61 3.01 -7.25 -5.95
N PHE A 62 2.59 -6.00 -5.91
CA PHE A 62 1.86 -5.32 -6.97
C PHE A 62 2.58 -4.00 -7.27
N VAL A 63 3.17 -3.92 -8.45
CA VAL A 63 3.82 -2.72 -8.94
C VAL A 63 2.86 -2.03 -9.90
N ALA A 64 2.58 -0.76 -9.65
CA ALA A 64 1.72 0.05 -10.51
C ALA A 64 2.38 1.39 -10.82
N TRP A 65 1.98 1.97 -11.93
CA TRP A 65 2.36 3.32 -12.28
C TRP A 65 1.15 4.18 -12.64
N ARG A 66 1.23 5.46 -12.30
CA ARG A 66 0.20 6.45 -12.63
C ARG A 66 0.81 7.68 -13.29
N ARG A 67 0.16 8.15 -14.34
CA ARG A 67 0.38 9.46 -14.96
C ARG A 67 -0.74 10.40 -14.56
N CYS A 68 -0.43 11.68 -14.48
CA CYS A 68 -1.43 12.73 -14.39
C CYS A 68 -1.61 13.32 -15.80
N ASN A 69 -2.80 13.17 -16.37
CA ASN A 69 -3.22 13.95 -17.53
C ASN A 69 -3.80 15.28 -17.07
#